data_AF-A0A1N6TIR0-F1
#
_entry.id   AF-A0A1N6TIR0-F1
#
_cell.length_a   1.000
_cell.length_b   1.000
_cell.length_c   1.000
_cell.angle_alpha   90.00
_cell.angle_beta   90.00
_cell.angle_gamma   90.00
#
_symmetry.space_group_name_H-M   'P 1'
#
loop_
_entity.id
_entity.type
_entity.pdbx_description
1 polymer ?
#
loop_
_entity_poly.entity_id
_entity_poly.type
_entity_poly.pdbx_seq_one_letter_code
_entity_poly.pdbx_strand_id
1 'polypeptide(L)'
;MHTDKDLDFIDGYLEGTLSEEQRAAFEARISEDTEFNETYEFILSVREASKIADEVRRIKDMLRAEPLGEFNANTTSEGKTISIANESEKATLEYRESIEKTKSFSLWPYVKYASIAATIAVILFIWQPTRSTNEEIFASYTSGDLGGHKLAMRESVNYSKDYSYRENDYDGLNPIKDNLRGGESKPEDYTHDEWQEVMRAIEMIHTHEYSKAKKIFSSILKPNESNTQLLLYYAIARLHTNEVEKAVLTLEHLKGGTGSSSESIDFHLAMGYIKIGRVRDARALLKKVRDNEGELSEEASTILKSMRWF
;
A
#
# COMPACT_ATOMS: atom_id res chain seq x y z
N MET A 1 28.13 4.13 -29.35
CA MET A 1 28.19 5.40 -28.58
C MET A 1 27.32 6.46 -29.26
N HIS A 2 26.00 6.25 -29.28
CA HIS A 2 25.02 7.25 -29.74
C HIS A 2 24.19 7.83 -28.58
N THR A 3 24.46 7.40 -27.35
CA THR A 3 23.64 7.63 -26.17
C THR A 3 23.40 9.11 -25.88
N ASP A 4 24.42 9.96 -25.95
CA ASP A 4 24.24 11.40 -25.62
C ASP A 4 23.32 12.14 -26.61
N LYS A 5 23.40 11.80 -27.90
CA LYS A 5 22.50 12.41 -28.91
C LYS A 5 21.06 11.91 -28.77
N ASP A 6 20.90 10.66 -28.34
CA ASP A 6 19.59 10.07 -28.12
C ASP A 6 18.90 10.71 -26.90
N LEU A 7 19.67 11.02 -25.85
CA LEU A 7 19.17 11.75 -24.68
C LEU A 7 18.69 13.16 -25.05
N ASP A 8 19.51 13.95 -25.77
CA ASP A 8 19.12 15.30 -26.21
C ASP A 8 17.85 15.28 -27.09
N PHE A 9 17.70 14.24 -27.91
CA PHE A 9 16.55 14.09 -28.81
C PHE A 9 15.27 13.70 -28.05
N ILE A 10 15.38 12.84 -27.04
CA ILE A 10 14.30 12.47 -26.13
C ILE A 10 13.88 13.67 -25.28
N ASP A 11 14.82 14.41 -24.69
CA ASP A 11 14.51 15.59 -23.89
C ASP A 11 13.82 16.66 -24.74
N GLY A 12 14.30 16.91 -25.96
CA GLY A 12 13.66 17.85 -26.87
C GLY A 12 12.23 17.45 -27.25
N TYR A 13 11.96 16.15 -27.43
CA TYR A 13 10.61 15.65 -27.70
C TYR A 13 9.69 15.85 -26.49
N LEU A 14 10.15 15.48 -25.30
CA LEU A 14 9.38 15.60 -24.06
C LEU A 14 9.12 17.05 -23.65
N GLU A 15 9.97 17.99 -24.05
CA GLU A 15 9.82 19.43 -23.82
C GLU A 15 9.06 20.16 -24.93
N GLY A 16 8.79 19.47 -26.05
CA GLY A 16 8.12 20.07 -27.22
C GLY A 16 8.98 21.10 -27.96
N THR A 17 10.31 20.96 -27.90
CA THR A 17 11.26 21.88 -28.56
C THR A 17 11.73 21.36 -29.93
N LEU A 18 11.39 20.12 -30.30
CA LEU A 18 11.66 19.59 -31.64
C LEU A 18 10.82 20.30 -32.71
N SER A 19 11.44 20.52 -33.87
CA SER A 19 10.71 20.90 -35.10
C SER A 19 9.78 19.77 -35.57
N GLU A 20 8.81 20.08 -36.45
CA GLU A 20 7.88 19.07 -36.97
C GLU A 20 8.59 17.90 -37.67
N GLU A 21 9.65 18.18 -38.44
CA GLU A 21 10.46 17.16 -39.11
C GLU A 21 11.19 16.27 -38.10
N GLN A 22 11.81 16.87 -37.08
CA GLN A 22 12.48 16.14 -36.00
C GLN A 22 11.51 15.30 -35.19
N ARG A 23 10.31 15.82 -34.91
CA ARG A 23 9.27 15.08 -34.21
C ARG A 23 8.80 13.87 -35.00
N ALA A 24 8.56 14.02 -36.30
CA ALA A 24 8.20 12.90 -37.17
C ALA A 24 9.31 11.82 -37.21
N ALA A 25 10.59 12.24 -37.26
CA ALA A 25 11.72 11.33 -37.19
C ALA A 25 11.82 10.61 -35.83
N PHE A 26 11.51 11.30 -34.73
CA PHE A 26 11.45 10.73 -33.40
C PHE A 26 10.35 9.65 -33.30
N GLU A 27 9.13 9.96 -33.74
CA GLU A 27 7.99 9.05 -33.71
C GLU A 27 8.24 7.81 -34.58
N ALA A 28 8.84 7.98 -35.76
CA ALA A 28 9.26 6.86 -36.60
C ALA A 28 10.29 5.98 -35.87
N ARG A 29 11.31 6.60 -35.26
CA ARG A 29 12.36 5.87 -34.55
C ARG A 29 11.84 5.09 -33.35
N ILE A 30 10.89 5.62 -32.58
CA ILE A 30 10.22 4.87 -31.50
C ILE A 30 9.60 3.55 -32.01
N SER A 31 9.05 3.56 -33.23
CA SER A 31 8.41 2.36 -33.79
C SER A 31 9.39 1.36 -34.42
N GLU A 32 10.57 1.82 -34.85
CA GLU A 32 11.54 1.03 -35.61
C GLU A 32 12.74 0.55 -34.77
N ASP A 33 13.11 1.30 -33.73
CA ASP A 33 14.29 1.08 -32.91
C ASP A 33 13.90 0.73 -31.46
N THR A 34 13.88 -0.56 -31.15
CA THR A 34 13.49 -1.09 -29.83
C THR A 34 14.36 -0.54 -28.70
N GLU A 35 15.68 -0.39 -28.91
CA GLU A 35 16.61 0.07 -27.87
C GLU A 35 16.37 1.57 -27.56
N PHE A 36 16.11 2.36 -28.60
CA PHE A 36 15.72 3.76 -28.43
C PHE A 36 14.37 3.90 -27.70
N ASN A 37 13.38 3.06 -28.04
CA ASN A 37 12.08 3.06 -27.36
C ASN A 37 12.20 2.68 -25.88
N GLU A 38 13.00 1.67 -25.54
CA GLU A 38 13.26 1.30 -24.14
C GLU A 38 13.90 2.45 -23.35
N THR A 39 14.83 3.18 -23.99
CA THR A 39 15.46 4.37 -23.38
C THR A 39 14.45 5.50 -23.16
N TYR A 40 13.58 5.75 -24.14
CA TYR A 40 12.50 6.73 -24.04
C TYR A 40 11.52 6.41 -22.89
N GLU A 41 11.03 5.17 -22.82
CA GLU A 41 10.13 4.70 -21.76
C GLU A 41 10.78 4.80 -20.38
N PHE A 42 12.07 4.46 -20.27
CA PHE A 42 12.83 4.64 -19.03
C PHE A 42 12.87 6.11 -18.60
N ILE A 43 13.22 7.04 -19.49
CA ILE A 43 13.29 8.48 -19.17
C ILE A 43 11.92 9.03 -18.79
N LEU A 44 10.86 8.60 -19.48
CA LEU A 44 9.49 8.97 -19.16
C LEU A 44 9.13 8.56 -17.72
N SER A 45 9.44 7.32 -17.34
CA SER A 45 9.19 6.79 -15.99
C SER A 45 9.94 7.57 -14.89
N VAL A 46 11.19 7.98 -15.16
CA VAL A 46 12.00 8.78 -14.23
C VAL A 46 11.42 10.18 -14.06
N ARG A 47 11.00 10.84 -15.15
CA ARG A 47 10.36 12.16 -15.08
C ARG A 47 9.04 12.10 -14.30
N GLU A 48 8.22 11.09 -14.50
CA GLU A 48 6.98 10.90 -13.73
C GLU A 48 7.25 10.71 -12.23
N ALA A 49 8.22 9.87 -11.87
CA ALA A 49 8.62 9.69 -10.48
C ALA A 49 9.13 10.99 -9.84
N SER A 50 9.85 11.85 -10.59
CA SER A 50 10.33 13.14 -10.09
C SER A 50 9.19 14.12 -9.80
N LYS A 51 8.16 14.18 -10.67
CA LYS A 51 6.97 15.03 -10.45
C LYS A 51 6.24 14.61 -9.19
N ILE A 52 6.11 13.31 -8.96
CA ILE A 52 5.50 12.76 -7.74
C ILE A 52 6.33 13.17 -6.52
N ALA A 53 7.66 13.06 -6.57
CA ALA A 53 8.52 13.48 -5.46
C ALA A 53 8.38 14.99 -5.13
N ASP A 54 8.25 15.84 -6.14
CA ASP A 54 8.01 17.27 -5.94
C ASP A 54 6.61 17.56 -5.36
N GLU A 55 5.58 16.84 -5.80
CA GLU A 55 4.23 16.91 -5.20
C GLU A 55 4.25 16.45 -3.74
N VAL A 56 4.96 15.36 -3.42
CA VAL A 56 5.14 14.88 -2.05
C VAL A 56 5.81 15.94 -1.18
N ARG A 57 6.86 16.57 -1.71
CA ARG A 57 7.55 17.66 -1.01
C ARG A 57 6.60 18.82 -0.75
N ARG A 58 5.81 19.24 -1.75
CA ARG A 58 4.77 20.28 -1.57
C ARG A 58 3.75 19.90 -0.51
N ILE A 59 3.20 18.68 -0.55
CA ILE A 59 2.22 18.20 0.44
C ILE A 59 2.85 18.22 1.83
N LYS A 60 4.09 17.72 1.96
CA LYS A 60 4.82 17.74 3.24
C LYS A 60 5.06 19.14 3.77
N ASP A 61 5.41 20.09 2.90
CA ASP A 61 5.63 21.48 3.27
C ASP A 61 4.30 22.16 3.66
N MET A 62 3.19 21.86 2.96
CA MET A 62 1.85 22.31 3.33
C MET A 62 1.43 21.78 4.71
N LEU A 63 1.68 20.48 4.98
CA LEU A 63 1.37 19.84 6.26
C LEU A 63 2.23 20.36 7.43
N ARG A 64 3.44 20.87 7.15
CA ARG A 64 4.33 21.47 8.16
C ARG A 64 4.01 22.94 8.45
N ALA A 65 3.39 23.63 7.50
CA ALA A 65 3.04 25.04 7.63
C ALA A 65 1.79 25.26 8.49
N GLU A 66 0.99 24.21 8.77
CA GLU A 66 -0.03 24.29 9.81
C GLU A 66 0.63 24.19 11.20
N PRO A 67 0.47 25.21 12.07
CA PRO A 67 0.94 25.14 13.44
C PRO A 67 0.08 24.11 14.18
N LEU A 68 0.58 22.87 14.22
CA LEU A 68 0.07 21.84 15.11
C LEU A 68 0.22 22.39 16.53
N GLY A 69 -0.91 22.78 17.14
CA GLY A 69 -0.96 23.16 18.55
C GLY A 69 -0.26 22.11 19.39
N GLU A 70 0.62 22.58 20.29
CA GLU A 70 1.55 21.77 21.08
C GLU A 70 0.88 20.54 21.71
N PHE A 71 1.06 19.38 21.07
CA PHE A 71 0.60 18.11 21.62
C PHE A 71 1.61 17.64 22.68
N ASN A 72 1.26 17.91 23.93
CA ASN A 72 2.11 17.64 25.10
C ASN A 72 2.07 16.14 25.45
N ALA A 73 2.87 15.34 24.75
CA ALA A 73 3.01 13.91 25.01
C ALA A 73 4.03 13.64 26.13
N ASN A 74 3.59 13.80 27.38
CA ASN A 74 4.28 13.24 28.54
C ASN A 74 3.90 11.74 28.67
N THR A 75 4.68 10.86 28.04
CA THR A 75 4.67 9.43 28.32
C THR A 75 6.02 9.00 28.87
N THR A 76 6.06 8.87 30.20
CA THR A 76 7.13 8.26 30.98
C THR A 76 7.24 6.78 30.61
N SER A 77 8.31 6.42 29.89
CA SER A 77 8.69 5.02 29.64
C SER A 77 9.82 4.65 30.59
N GLU A 78 9.50 3.85 31.61
CA GLU A 78 10.48 3.20 32.48
C GLU A 78 11.22 2.10 31.72
N GLY A 79 12.54 2.27 31.59
CA GLY A 79 13.43 1.31 30.95
C GLY A 79 13.65 0.07 31.82
N LYS A 80 13.23 -1.10 31.32
CA LYS A 80 13.63 -2.41 31.84
C LYS A 80 14.54 -3.09 30.81
N THR A 81 15.85 -2.97 31.01
CA THR A 81 16.88 -3.72 30.28
C THR A 81 16.81 -5.20 30.66
N ILE A 82 16.48 -6.06 29.71
CA ILE A 82 16.55 -7.53 29.85
C ILE A 82 17.91 -7.99 29.32
N SER A 83 18.71 -8.59 30.21
CA SER A 83 19.99 -9.21 29.86
C SER A 83 19.77 -10.58 29.20
N ILE A 84 19.88 -10.63 27.87
CA ILE A 84 19.90 -11.87 27.09
C ILE A 84 21.36 -12.12 26.67
N ALA A 85 22.14 -12.81 27.50
CA ALA A 85 23.53 -13.12 27.14
C ALA A 85 23.99 -14.55 27.50
N ASN A 86 23.21 -15.35 28.23
CA ASN A 86 23.75 -16.60 28.81
C ASN A 86 23.11 -17.91 28.30
N GLU A 87 22.22 -17.86 27.31
CA GLU A 87 21.49 -19.06 26.83
C GLU A 87 21.91 -19.52 25.42
N SER A 88 22.57 -18.67 24.63
CA SER A 88 23.04 -19.03 23.28
C SER A 88 24.30 -19.91 23.27
N GLU A 89 25.11 -19.86 24.34
CA GLU A 89 26.40 -20.59 24.39
C GLU A 89 26.22 -22.09 24.71
N LYS A 90 25.18 -22.45 25.47
CA LYS A 90 24.83 -23.85 25.76
C LYS A 90 24.26 -24.57 24.53
N ALA A 91 23.43 -23.89 23.74
CA ALA A 91 22.85 -24.46 22.51
C ALA A 91 23.92 -24.76 21.44
N THR A 92 25.01 -23.98 21.40
CA THR A 92 26.11 -24.21 20.45
C THR A 92 27.03 -25.38 20.82
N LEU A 93 27.11 -25.75 22.10
CA LEU A 93 27.95 -26.86 22.56
C LEU A 93 27.27 -28.23 22.36
N GLU A 94 25.97 -28.33 22.63
CA GLU A 94 25.18 -29.56 22.38
C GLU A 94 25.06 -29.89 20.89
N TYR A 95 25.00 -28.87 20.02
CA TYR A 95 24.99 -29.09 18.57
C TYR A 95 26.32 -29.70 18.07
N ARG A 96 27.45 -29.30 18.67
CA ARG A 96 28.79 -29.72 18.24
C ARG A 96 29.10 -31.18 18.57
N GLU A 97 28.58 -31.71 19.68
CA GLU A 97 28.70 -33.14 20.03
C GLU A 97 27.82 -34.05 19.15
N SER A 98 26.73 -33.53 18.58
CA SER A 98 25.82 -34.32 17.73
C SER A 98 26.37 -34.62 16.32
N ILE A 99 27.41 -33.89 15.86
CA ILE A 99 27.98 -34.02 14.51
C ILE A 99 29.03 -35.15 14.39
N GLU A 100 29.58 -35.66 15.49
CA GLU A 100 30.67 -36.66 15.43
C GLU A 100 30.23 -38.10 15.10
N LYS A 101 28.95 -38.37 14.85
CA LYS A 101 28.46 -39.73 14.53
C LYS A 101 27.76 -39.87 13.19
N THR A 102 27.93 -38.95 12.26
CA THR A 102 27.42 -39.14 10.89
C THR A 102 28.45 -39.89 10.05
N LYS A 103 28.09 -41.11 9.62
CA LYS A 103 28.82 -41.88 8.60
C LYS A 103 29.19 -40.95 7.44
N SER A 104 30.49 -40.76 7.19
CA SER A 104 30.98 -39.89 6.12
C SER A 104 30.58 -40.45 4.76
N PHE A 105 29.49 -39.96 4.21
CA PHE A 105 29.13 -40.22 2.82
C PHE A 105 30.12 -39.42 1.95
N SER A 106 30.99 -40.12 1.25
CA SER A 106 31.97 -39.50 0.35
C SER A 106 31.24 -38.87 -0.84
N LEU A 107 31.10 -37.53 -0.82
CA LEU A 107 30.48 -36.75 -1.91
C LEU A 107 31.44 -36.45 -3.08
N TRP A 108 32.68 -36.93 -3.04
CA TRP A 108 33.68 -36.75 -4.09
C TRP A 108 33.24 -37.12 -5.52
N PRO A 109 32.42 -38.16 -5.76
CA PRO A 109 31.93 -38.47 -7.10
C PRO A 109 31.04 -37.37 -7.70
N TYR A 110 30.37 -36.59 -6.84
CA TYR A 110 29.33 -35.64 -7.24
C TYR A 110 29.84 -34.21 -7.43
N VAL A 111 31.09 -33.92 -7.07
CA VAL A 111 31.69 -32.59 -7.19
C VAL A 111 31.65 -32.07 -8.63
N LYS A 112 31.76 -32.94 -9.64
CA LYS A 112 31.64 -32.57 -11.06
C LYS A 112 30.25 -32.06 -11.44
N TYR A 113 29.20 -32.50 -10.73
CA TYR A 113 27.83 -32.05 -10.92
C TYR A 113 27.48 -30.84 -10.05
N ALA A 114 28.33 -30.48 -9.08
CA ALA A 114 28.05 -29.38 -8.16
C ALA A 114 27.93 -28.04 -8.88
N SER A 115 28.72 -27.78 -9.92
CA SER A 115 28.62 -26.55 -10.71
C SER A 115 27.32 -26.47 -11.52
N ILE A 116 26.90 -27.59 -12.11
CA ILE A 116 25.64 -27.69 -12.87
C ILE A 116 24.45 -27.54 -11.92
N ALA A 117 24.46 -28.25 -10.80
CA ALA A 117 23.42 -28.15 -9.78
C ALA A 117 23.33 -26.75 -9.18
N ALA A 118 24.45 -26.08 -8.92
CA ALA A 118 24.47 -24.70 -8.45
C ALA A 118 23.88 -23.74 -9.49
N THR A 119 24.18 -23.93 -10.77
CA THR A 119 23.63 -23.11 -11.86
C THR A 119 22.12 -23.29 -11.98
N ILE A 120 21.63 -24.54 -11.96
CA ILE A 120 20.20 -24.86 -11.98
C ILE A 120 19.51 -24.29 -10.72
N ALA A 121 20.15 -24.41 -9.55
CA ALA A 121 19.62 -23.85 -8.32
C ALA A 121 19.48 -22.34 -8.39
N VAL A 122 20.46 -21.61 -8.93
CA VAL A 122 20.38 -20.15 -9.15
C VAL A 122 19.26 -19.80 -10.12
N ILE A 123 19.14 -20.53 -11.24
CA ILE A 123 18.06 -20.32 -12.21
C ILE A 123 16.69 -20.55 -11.56
N LEU A 124 16.51 -21.63 -10.80
CA LEU A 124 15.27 -21.92 -10.06
C LEU A 124 15.02 -20.95 -8.89
N PHE A 125 16.07 -20.33 -8.34
CA PHE A 125 15.93 -19.33 -7.30
C PHE A 125 15.42 -18.00 -7.87
N ILE A 126 15.84 -17.67 -9.09
CA ILE A 126 15.37 -16.49 -9.84
C ILE A 126 13.98 -16.77 -10.44
N TRP A 127 13.79 -17.97 -10.98
CA TRP A 127 12.55 -18.45 -11.59
C TRP A 127 11.74 -19.21 -10.55
N GLN A 128 11.00 -18.49 -9.69
CA GLN A 128 10.03 -19.08 -8.78
C GLN A 128 8.64 -19.14 -9.45
N PRO A 129 8.28 -20.22 -10.18
CA PRO A 129 7.04 -20.26 -10.98
C PRO A 129 5.77 -20.34 -10.14
N THR A 130 5.88 -20.72 -8.86
CA THR A 130 4.73 -20.89 -7.96
C THR A 130 4.39 -19.63 -7.15
N ARG A 131 5.15 -18.54 -7.32
CA ARG A 131 4.94 -17.29 -6.60
C ARG A 131 4.35 -16.24 -7.53
N SER A 132 3.33 -15.56 -7.05
CA SER A 132 2.66 -14.50 -7.80
C SER A 132 3.57 -13.29 -7.97
N THR A 133 3.44 -12.61 -9.11
CA THR A 133 4.06 -11.30 -9.33
C THR A 133 3.39 -10.23 -8.47
N ASN A 134 4.03 -9.06 -8.29
CA ASN A 134 3.43 -7.96 -7.54
C ASN A 134 2.12 -7.50 -8.19
N GLU A 135 2.08 -7.46 -9.52
CA GLU A 135 0.92 -7.16 -10.34
C GLU A 135 -0.21 -8.15 -10.11
N GLU A 136 0.06 -9.46 -10.07
CA GLU A 136 -0.95 -10.48 -9.80
C GLU A 136 -1.52 -10.39 -8.39
N ILE A 137 -0.66 -10.16 -7.39
CA ILE A 137 -1.08 -9.99 -5.99
C ILE A 137 -1.97 -8.75 -5.87
N PHE A 138 -1.57 -7.63 -6.47
CA PHE A 138 -2.38 -6.42 -6.43
C PHE A 138 -3.67 -6.55 -7.25
N ALA A 139 -3.62 -7.21 -8.41
CA ALA A 139 -4.80 -7.47 -9.23
C ALA A 139 -5.84 -8.29 -8.47
N SER A 140 -5.42 -9.38 -7.81
CA SER A 140 -6.29 -10.22 -6.98
C SER A 140 -6.84 -9.51 -5.74
N TYR A 141 -6.11 -8.52 -5.21
CA TYR A 141 -6.61 -7.61 -4.19
C TYR A 141 -7.72 -6.71 -4.77
N THR A 142 -7.49 -6.09 -5.94
CA THR A 142 -8.46 -5.17 -6.56
C THR A 142 -9.70 -5.85 -7.16
N SER A 143 -9.58 -7.10 -7.63
CA SER A 143 -10.72 -7.93 -8.06
C SER A 143 -11.54 -8.46 -6.88
N GLY A 144 -10.95 -8.41 -5.68
CA GLY A 144 -11.46 -8.93 -4.41
C GLY A 144 -11.50 -10.45 -4.30
N ASP A 145 -10.75 -11.15 -5.16
CA ASP A 145 -10.50 -12.60 -5.01
C ASP A 145 -9.75 -12.93 -3.71
N LEU A 146 -8.95 -11.99 -3.21
CA LEU A 146 -8.24 -12.11 -1.93
C LEU A 146 -9.10 -11.74 -0.69
N GLY A 147 -10.42 -11.69 -0.83
CA GLY A 147 -11.31 -11.33 0.30
C GLY A 147 -11.38 -9.83 0.57
N GLY A 148 -10.80 -8.98 -0.30
CA GLY A 148 -10.90 -7.51 -0.21
C GLY A 148 -12.34 -7.00 -0.09
N HIS A 149 -13.30 -7.76 -0.60
CA HIS A 149 -14.73 -7.49 -0.51
C HIS A 149 -15.29 -7.54 0.91
N LYS A 150 -14.72 -8.37 1.81
CA LYS A 150 -15.20 -8.50 3.20
C LYS A 150 -14.84 -7.28 4.06
N LEU A 151 -13.77 -6.56 3.71
CA LEU A 151 -13.25 -5.43 4.48
C LEU A 151 -14.16 -4.22 4.45
N ALA A 152 -14.49 -3.77 3.23
CA ALA A 152 -15.32 -2.60 3.04
C ALA A 152 -16.71 -2.84 3.64
N MET A 153 -17.22 -4.07 3.52
CA MET A 153 -18.54 -4.44 4.01
C MET A 153 -18.65 -4.55 5.54
N ARG A 154 -17.56 -4.72 6.30
CA ARG A 154 -17.63 -4.97 7.76
C ARG A 154 -17.29 -3.74 8.62
N GLU A 155 -16.32 -2.92 8.22
CA GLU A 155 -16.11 -1.61 8.87
C GLU A 155 -17.36 -0.72 8.75
N SER A 156 -18.08 -0.83 7.63
CA SER A 156 -19.34 -0.12 7.42
C SER A 156 -20.56 -0.75 8.06
N VAL A 157 -20.54 -2.03 8.44
CA VAL A 157 -21.63 -2.63 9.23
C VAL A 157 -21.67 -2.03 10.63
N ASN A 158 -20.52 -1.67 11.22
CA ASN A 158 -20.53 -0.86 12.44
C ASN A 158 -21.13 0.52 12.20
N TYR A 159 -20.99 1.04 10.98
CA TYR A 159 -21.49 2.37 10.60
C TYR A 159 -22.99 2.40 10.26
N SER A 160 -23.47 1.44 9.48
CA SER A 160 -24.86 1.38 8.98
C SER A 160 -25.85 0.93 10.05
N LYS A 161 -25.41 0.13 11.03
CA LYS A 161 -26.26 -0.29 12.15
C LYS A 161 -26.72 0.87 13.02
N ASP A 162 -25.92 1.94 13.08
CA ASP A 162 -26.25 3.17 13.81
C ASP A 162 -26.99 4.21 12.96
N TYR A 163 -26.95 4.10 11.63
CA TYR A 163 -27.60 5.03 10.70
C TYR A 163 -28.92 4.52 10.10
N SER A 164 -29.54 3.46 10.67
CA SER A 164 -30.90 3.07 10.29
C SER A 164 -31.91 4.18 10.63
N TYR A 165 -32.00 5.13 9.70
CA TYR A 165 -32.98 6.20 9.69
C TYR A 165 -34.35 5.53 9.67
N ARG A 166 -35.11 5.68 10.77
CA ARG A 166 -36.55 5.44 10.78
C ARG A 166 -37.18 6.49 9.84
N GLU A 167 -37.25 6.15 8.57
CA GLU A 167 -37.81 7.01 7.51
C GLU A 167 -39.34 7.20 7.64
N ASN A 168 -39.98 6.61 8.66
CA ASN A 168 -41.44 6.58 8.81
C ASN A 168 -42.03 7.41 9.96
N ASP A 169 -41.25 8.14 10.76
CA ASP A 169 -41.77 8.92 11.89
C ASP A 169 -41.43 10.42 11.78
N TYR A 170 -41.80 11.07 10.66
CA TYR A 170 -41.94 12.53 10.60
C TYR A 170 -43.38 12.91 10.97
N ASP A 171 -43.72 12.69 12.23
CA ASP A 171 -44.84 13.38 12.87
C ASP A 171 -44.24 14.13 14.08
N GLY A 172 -44.47 15.44 14.13
CA GLY A 172 -43.67 16.35 14.93
C GLY A 172 -43.66 16.06 16.44
N LEU A 173 -42.56 16.49 17.07
CA LEU A 173 -42.33 16.72 18.52
C LEU A 173 -41.31 15.78 19.20
N ASN A 174 -40.10 16.32 19.32
CA ASN A 174 -39.18 16.36 20.47
C ASN A 174 -37.75 15.97 20.10
N PRO A 175 -36.76 16.86 20.28
CA PRO A 175 -35.36 16.48 20.22
C PRO A 175 -35.04 15.67 21.48
N ILE A 176 -35.10 14.35 21.37
CA ILE A 176 -34.59 13.46 22.41
C ILE A 176 -33.07 13.62 22.41
N LYS A 177 -32.59 14.37 23.42
CA LYS A 177 -31.22 14.33 23.88
C LYS A 177 -30.94 12.98 24.54
N ASP A 178 -29.73 12.50 24.28
CA ASP A 178 -28.92 11.59 25.08
C ASP A 178 -29.20 10.07 25.05
N ASN A 179 -28.10 9.37 24.73
CA ASN A 179 -27.72 8.00 25.11
C ASN A 179 -27.92 6.85 24.09
N LEU A 180 -27.53 7.06 22.83
CA LEU A 180 -27.10 5.95 21.98
C LEU A 180 -25.57 5.83 22.01
N ARG A 181 -25.11 4.82 22.75
CA ARG A 181 -23.69 4.46 22.91
C ARG A 181 -23.26 3.66 21.67
N GLY A 182 -22.91 4.38 20.61
CA GLY A 182 -22.40 3.81 19.35
C GLY A 182 -22.45 4.76 18.16
N GLY A 183 -23.44 5.66 18.11
CA GLY A 183 -23.65 6.54 16.96
C GLY A 183 -22.56 7.61 16.84
N GLU A 184 -21.65 7.41 15.89
CA GLU A 184 -20.75 8.47 15.44
C GLU A 184 -21.59 9.62 14.92
N SER A 185 -21.60 10.73 15.66
CA SER A 185 -22.25 11.96 15.23
C SER A 185 -21.59 12.46 13.94
N LYS A 186 -22.39 12.84 12.95
CA LYS A 186 -21.97 13.63 11.78
C LYS A 186 -20.91 14.65 12.22
N PRO A 187 -19.70 14.66 11.63
CA PRO A 187 -18.68 15.61 12.04
C PRO A 187 -19.21 17.04 11.89
N GLU A 188 -18.87 17.92 12.83
CA GLU A 188 -19.42 19.28 12.92
C GLU A 188 -19.24 20.08 11.62
N ASP A 189 -18.20 19.73 10.87
CA ASP A 189 -17.79 20.38 9.64
C ASP A 189 -18.60 20.00 8.40
N TYR A 190 -19.46 18.98 8.45
CA TYR A 190 -20.25 18.56 7.30
C TYR A 190 -21.71 19.02 7.39
N THR A 191 -22.26 19.54 6.30
CA THR A 191 -23.71 19.72 6.16
C THR A 191 -24.41 18.36 6.10
N HIS A 192 -25.74 18.35 6.28
CA HIS A 192 -26.49 17.11 6.16
C HIS A 192 -26.36 16.50 4.75
N ASP A 193 -26.44 17.33 3.72
CA ASP A 193 -26.37 16.90 2.32
C ASP A 193 -24.97 16.37 1.97
N GLU A 194 -23.91 17.05 2.36
CA GLU A 194 -22.53 16.55 2.16
C GLU A 194 -22.31 15.20 2.86
N TRP A 195 -22.89 15.03 4.05
CA TRP A 195 -22.80 13.77 4.77
C TRP A 195 -23.53 12.63 4.07
N GLN A 196 -24.72 12.88 3.52
CA GLN A 196 -25.45 11.90 2.71
C GLN A 196 -24.64 11.46 1.48
N GLU A 197 -23.93 12.40 0.86
CA GLU A 197 -23.03 12.08 -0.25
C GLU A 197 -21.80 11.27 0.20
N VAL A 198 -21.21 11.58 1.36
CA VAL A 198 -20.14 10.75 1.96
C VAL A 198 -20.64 9.32 2.17
N MET A 199 -21.82 9.15 2.74
CA MET A 199 -22.42 7.83 2.96
C MET A 199 -22.64 7.08 1.65
N ARG A 200 -23.10 7.78 0.62
CA ARG A 200 -23.24 7.20 -0.72
C ARG A 200 -21.89 6.79 -1.30
N ALA A 201 -20.84 7.57 -1.08
CA ALA A 201 -19.49 7.24 -1.55
C ALA A 201 -18.92 6.01 -0.83
N ILE A 202 -19.17 5.86 0.48
CA ILE A 202 -18.79 4.67 1.25
C ILE A 202 -19.54 3.45 0.71
N GLU A 203 -20.85 3.57 0.46
CA GLU A 203 -21.62 2.48 -0.14
C GLU A 203 -21.10 2.10 -1.54
N MET A 204 -20.70 3.08 -2.35
CA MET A 204 -20.05 2.83 -3.64
C MET A 204 -18.73 2.06 -3.52
N ILE A 205 -17.98 2.21 -2.42
CA ILE A 205 -16.80 1.37 -2.18
C ILE A 205 -17.23 -0.09 -1.95
N HIS A 206 -18.33 -0.31 -1.21
CA HIS A 206 -18.85 -1.66 -0.96
C HIS A 206 -19.38 -2.33 -2.23
N THR A 207 -19.95 -1.55 -3.16
CA THR A 207 -20.45 -2.02 -4.45
C THR A 207 -19.40 -1.95 -5.57
N HIS A 208 -18.12 -1.73 -5.22
CA HIS A 208 -16.97 -1.74 -6.15
C HIS A 208 -17.00 -0.62 -7.19
N GLU A 209 -17.80 0.40 -6.96
CA GLU A 209 -17.92 1.60 -7.79
C GLU A 209 -16.86 2.64 -7.41
N TYR A 210 -15.60 2.19 -7.25
CA TYR A 210 -14.47 2.99 -6.74
C TYR A 210 -14.25 4.31 -7.48
N SER A 211 -14.42 4.31 -8.80
CA SER A 211 -14.31 5.53 -9.62
C SER A 211 -15.35 6.59 -9.24
N LYS A 212 -16.58 6.18 -8.93
CA LYS A 212 -17.65 7.09 -8.50
C LYS A 212 -17.42 7.56 -7.07
N ALA A 213 -17.07 6.64 -6.16
CA ALA A 213 -16.73 6.95 -4.79
C ALA A 213 -15.59 7.99 -4.73
N LYS A 214 -14.49 7.76 -5.46
CA LYS A 214 -13.36 8.68 -5.56
C LYS A 214 -13.79 10.07 -6.01
N LYS A 215 -14.67 10.15 -7.02
CA LYS A 215 -15.17 11.43 -7.53
C LYS A 215 -15.94 12.18 -6.45
N ILE A 216 -16.82 11.52 -5.72
CA ILE A 216 -17.57 12.15 -4.62
C ILE A 216 -16.62 12.63 -3.52
N PHE A 217 -15.73 11.76 -3.03
CA PHE A 217 -14.73 12.15 -2.02
C PHE A 217 -13.88 13.33 -2.46
N SER A 218 -13.42 13.35 -3.72
CA SER A 218 -12.62 14.48 -4.25
C SER A 218 -13.37 15.81 -4.28
N SER A 219 -14.71 15.79 -4.31
CA SER A 219 -15.52 17.01 -4.29
C SER A 219 -15.94 17.46 -2.89
N ILE A 220 -15.96 16.54 -1.91
CA ILE A 220 -16.55 16.77 -0.58
C ILE A 220 -15.51 16.82 0.52
N LEU A 221 -14.40 16.09 0.38
CA LEU A 221 -13.33 16.14 1.36
C LEU A 221 -12.66 17.51 1.34
N LYS A 222 -12.56 18.10 2.53
CA LYS A 222 -11.90 19.39 2.71
C LYS A 222 -10.39 19.20 2.64
N PRO A 223 -9.62 20.23 2.23
CA PRO A 223 -8.16 20.13 2.14
C PRO A 223 -7.46 19.75 3.46
N ASN A 224 -8.08 20.08 4.60
CA ASN A 224 -7.61 19.80 5.96
C ASN A 224 -8.43 18.70 6.64
N GLU A 225 -9.01 17.79 5.86
CA GLU A 225 -9.75 16.65 6.42
C GLU A 225 -8.84 15.87 7.37
N SER A 226 -9.32 15.65 8.60
CA SER A 226 -8.59 14.92 9.64
C SER A 226 -9.31 13.64 10.09
N ASN A 227 -10.51 13.36 9.57
CA ASN A 227 -11.22 12.14 9.85
C ASN A 227 -10.48 10.95 9.21
N THR A 228 -9.78 10.20 10.06
CA THR A 228 -9.01 9.01 9.69
C THR A 228 -9.81 8.03 8.82
N GLN A 229 -11.09 7.83 9.12
CA GLN A 229 -11.91 6.86 8.40
C GLN A 229 -12.31 7.36 7.02
N LEU A 230 -12.68 8.63 6.87
CA LEU A 230 -12.96 9.21 5.55
C LEU A 230 -11.71 9.21 4.65
N LEU A 231 -10.55 9.56 5.23
CA LEU A 231 -9.27 9.51 4.52
C LEU A 231 -8.89 8.08 4.13
N LEU A 232 -9.14 7.10 5.00
CA LEU A 232 -8.94 5.68 4.70
C LEU A 232 -9.81 5.25 3.51
N TYR A 233 -11.12 5.49 3.55
CA TYR A 233 -12.01 5.15 2.43
C TYR A 233 -11.60 5.82 1.13
N TYR A 234 -11.19 7.08 1.18
CA TYR A 234 -10.72 7.77 0.00
C TYR A 234 -9.41 7.18 -0.55
N ALA A 235 -8.47 6.80 0.33
CA ALA A 235 -7.26 6.12 -0.07
C ALA A 235 -7.54 4.76 -0.71
N ILE A 236 -8.52 4.00 -0.20
CA ILE A 236 -9.00 2.75 -0.80
C ILE A 236 -9.51 3.01 -2.23
N ALA A 237 -10.41 3.98 -2.41
CA ALA A 237 -10.91 4.34 -3.73
C ALA A 237 -9.79 4.74 -4.70
N ARG A 238 -8.74 5.42 -4.21
CA ARG A 238 -7.54 5.75 -5.00
C ARG A 238 -6.70 4.52 -5.37
N LEU A 239 -6.47 3.58 -4.45
CA LEU A 239 -5.78 2.30 -4.74
C LEU A 239 -6.47 1.56 -5.89
N HIS A 240 -7.79 1.43 -5.83
CA HIS A 240 -8.58 0.70 -6.84
C HIS A 240 -8.74 1.45 -8.17
N THR A 241 -8.36 2.74 -8.25
CA THR A 241 -8.45 3.54 -9.47
C THR A 241 -7.07 3.94 -10.00
N ASN A 242 -6.03 3.18 -9.64
CA ASN A 242 -4.65 3.34 -10.08
C ASN A 242 -4.01 4.69 -9.72
N GLU A 243 -4.50 5.37 -8.68
CA GLU A 243 -3.82 6.53 -8.05
C GLU A 243 -3.01 6.06 -6.84
N VAL A 244 -2.14 5.08 -7.07
CA VAL A 244 -1.51 4.27 -6.02
C VAL A 244 -0.60 5.10 -5.13
N GLU A 245 0.22 5.97 -5.71
CA GLU A 245 1.19 6.79 -4.98
C GLU A 245 0.47 7.77 -4.05
N LYS A 246 -0.61 8.41 -4.53
CA LYS A 246 -1.44 9.32 -3.73
C LYS A 246 -2.12 8.57 -2.57
N ALA A 247 -2.58 7.35 -2.83
CA ALA A 247 -3.16 6.52 -1.79
C ALA A 247 -2.11 6.13 -0.73
N VAL A 248 -0.93 5.69 -1.16
CA VAL A 248 0.19 5.34 -0.27
C VAL A 248 0.56 6.52 0.62
N LEU A 249 0.70 7.72 0.08
CA LEU A 249 0.99 8.92 0.86
C LEU A 249 -0.08 9.21 1.92
N THR A 250 -1.35 9.07 1.53
CA THR A 250 -2.48 9.26 2.46
C THR A 250 -2.41 8.22 3.59
N LEU A 251 -2.18 6.96 3.26
CA LEU A 251 -2.10 5.86 4.23
C LEU A 251 -0.86 5.93 5.12
N GLU A 252 0.28 6.37 4.60
CA GLU A 252 1.49 6.66 5.39
C GLU A 252 1.24 7.79 6.39
N HIS A 253 0.45 8.79 6.03
CA HIS A 253 0.06 9.86 6.96
C HIS A 253 -0.86 9.35 8.07
N LEU A 254 -1.82 8.48 7.74
CA LEU A 254 -2.70 7.85 8.73
C LEU A 254 -1.96 6.85 9.63
N LYS A 255 -0.81 6.35 9.19
CA LYS A 255 0.01 5.38 9.92
C LYS A 255 0.57 6.00 11.21
N GLY A 256 0.08 5.53 12.35
CA GLY A 256 0.45 6.04 13.67
C GLY A 256 -0.75 6.42 14.54
N GLY A 257 -1.94 6.53 13.95
CA GLY A 257 -3.18 6.63 14.70
C GLY A 257 -3.40 5.38 15.57
N THR A 258 -3.72 5.59 16.85
CA THR A 258 -4.19 4.51 17.73
C THR A 258 -5.69 4.30 17.48
N GLY A 259 -6.10 3.10 17.06
CA GLY A 259 -7.53 2.83 16.87
C GLY A 259 -7.82 1.54 16.11
N SER A 260 -9.12 1.25 15.99
CA SER A 260 -9.63 0.05 15.30
C SER A 260 -9.22 -0.01 13.83
N SER A 261 -9.05 1.13 13.16
CA SER A 261 -8.66 1.20 11.75
C SER A 261 -7.16 0.98 11.50
N SER A 262 -6.34 0.87 12.56
CA SER A 262 -4.88 0.73 12.39
C SER A 262 -4.48 -0.52 11.60
N GLU A 263 -5.21 -1.63 11.81
CA GLU A 263 -5.01 -2.87 11.04
C GLU A 263 -5.37 -2.68 9.56
N SER A 264 -6.52 -2.03 9.28
CA SER A 264 -6.98 -1.72 7.93
C SER A 264 -6.00 -0.80 7.20
N ILE A 265 -5.51 0.25 7.85
CA ILE A 265 -4.50 1.17 7.30
C ILE A 265 -3.21 0.41 6.95
N ASP A 266 -2.69 -0.41 7.86
CA ASP A 266 -1.46 -1.17 7.63
C ASP A 266 -1.62 -2.17 6.47
N PHE A 267 -2.76 -2.83 6.37
CA PHE A 267 -3.05 -3.77 5.28
C PHE A 267 -3.14 -3.07 3.92
N HIS A 268 -3.94 -2.01 3.82
CA HIS A 268 -4.11 -1.24 2.59
C HIS A 268 -2.81 -0.56 2.15
N LEU A 269 -2.02 -0.07 3.10
CA LEU A 269 -0.70 0.47 2.84
C LEU A 269 0.24 -0.60 2.28
N ALA A 270 0.18 -1.82 2.81
CA ALA A 270 0.95 -2.93 2.27
C ALA A 270 0.57 -3.24 0.82
N MET A 271 -0.72 -3.13 0.45
CA MET A 271 -1.15 -3.33 -0.94
C MET A 271 -0.59 -2.25 -1.87
N GLY A 272 -0.64 -0.99 -1.43
CA GLY A 272 0.01 0.10 -2.15
C GLY A 272 1.52 -0.13 -2.33
N TYR A 273 2.21 -0.56 -1.28
CA TYR A 273 3.64 -0.89 -1.34
C TYR A 273 3.98 -2.05 -2.28
N ILE A 274 3.14 -3.10 -2.34
CA ILE A 274 3.32 -4.19 -3.31
C ILE A 274 3.27 -3.62 -4.72
N LYS A 275 2.27 -2.78 -5.02
CA LYS A 275 2.06 -2.23 -6.34
C LYS A 275 3.19 -1.30 -6.81
N ILE A 276 3.81 -0.55 -5.91
CA ILE A 276 4.96 0.33 -6.23
C ILE A 276 6.32 -0.35 -6.04
N GLY A 277 6.37 -1.68 -5.85
CA GLY A 277 7.62 -2.44 -5.73
C GLY A 277 8.35 -2.33 -4.38
N ARG A 278 7.76 -1.70 -3.36
CA ARG A 278 8.28 -1.65 -1.98
C ARG A 278 7.97 -2.94 -1.20
N VAL A 279 8.34 -4.08 -1.78
CA VAL A 279 7.98 -5.44 -1.32
C VAL A 279 8.43 -5.71 0.13
N ARG A 280 9.62 -5.23 0.51
CA ARG A 280 10.16 -5.39 1.86
C ARG A 280 9.28 -4.71 2.91
N ASP A 281 8.84 -3.48 2.63
CA ASP A 281 8.01 -2.70 3.54
C ASP A 281 6.60 -3.31 3.62
N ALA A 282 6.04 -3.72 2.48
CA ALA A 282 4.76 -4.43 2.43
C ALA A 282 4.77 -5.69 3.29
N ARG A 283 5.83 -6.51 3.17
CA ARG A 283 5.98 -7.74 3.96
C ARG A 283 6.04 -7.45 5.47
N ALA A 284 6.71 -6.38 5.88
CA ALA A 284 6.78 -6.01 7.29
C ALA A 284 5.39 -5.65 7.83
N LEU A 285 4.61 -4.87 7.08
CA LEU A 285 3.23 -4.52 7.43
C LEU A 285 2.32 -5.75 7.46
N LEU A 286 2.36 -6.61 6.45
CA LEU A 286 1.53 -7.82 6.41
C LEU A 286 1.84 -8.79 7.54
N LYS A 287 3.12 -8.92 7.95
CA LYS A 287 3.47 -9.71 9.13
C LYS A 287 2.82 -9.14 10.39
N LYS A 288 2.91 -7.81 10.56
CA LYS A 288 2.26 -7.11 11.69
C LYS A 288 0.74 -7.34 11.70
N VAL A 289 0.08 -7.20 10.56
CA VAL A 289 -1.37 -7.45 10.43
C VAL A 289 -1.71 -8.90 10.78
N ARG A 290 -0.98 -9.87 10.22
CA ARG A 290 -1.14 -11.30 10.56
C ARG A 290 -0.98 -11.56 12.06
N ASP A 291 0.05 -11.00 12.67
CA ASP A 291 0.41 -11.28 14.07
C ASP A 291 -0.53 -10.61 15.08
N ASN A 292 -1.34 -9.64 14.64
CA ASN A 292 -2.36 -9.00 15.49
C ASN A 292 -3.62 -9.87 15.69
N GLU A 293 -3.75 -11.00 14.99
CA GLU A 293 -4.91 -11.91 15.04
C GLU A 293 -6.26 -11.20 14.80
N GLY A 294 -6.23 -10.08 14.08
CA GLY A 294 -7.42 -9.30 13.75
C GLY A 294 -8.15 -9.82 12.52
N GLU A 295 -9.08 -9.02 12.01
CA GLU A 295 -9.98 -9.45 10.93
C GLU A 295 -9.25 -9.67 9.60
N LEU A 296 -8.05 -9.10 9.46
CA LEU A 296 -7.23 -9.15 8.24
C LEU A 296 -6.08 -10.16 8.32
N SER A 297 -6.00 -10.90 9.43
CA SER A 297 -4.88 -11.80 9.68
C SER A 297 -4.79 -12.93 8.65
N GLU A 298 -5.93 -13.51 8.26
CA GLU A 298 -5.98 -14.62 7.30
C GLU A 298 -5.60 -14.16 5.89
N GLU A 299 -6.13 -13.01 5.45
CA GLU A 299 -5.82 -12.38 4.17
C GLU A 299 -4.34 -12.02 4.10
N ALA A 300 -3.79 -11.39 5.15
CA ALA A 300 -2.38 -11.05 5.23
C ALA A 300 -1.49 -12.31 5.18
N SER A 301 -1.88 -13.38 5.87
CA SER A 301 -1.20 -14.69 5.82
C SER A 301 -1.21 -15.29 4.42
N THR A 302 -2.34 -15.19 3.71
CA THR A 302 -2.49 -15.68 2.34
C THR A 302 -1.58 -14.93 1.38
N ILE A 303 -1.55 -13.60 1.47
CA ILE A 303 -0.68 -12.76 0.64
C ILE A 303 0.80 -13.03 0.96
N LEU A 304 1.18 -13.14 2.22
CA LEU A 304 2.56 -13.50 2.60
C LEU A 304 3.00 -14.83 2.00
N LYS A 305 2.09 -15.80 1.85
CA LYS A 305 2.34 -17.09 1.20
C LYS A 305 2.39 -17.00 -0.32
N SER A 306 1.82 -15.98 -0.97
CA SER A 306 1.93 -15.82 -2.43
C SER A 306 3.15 -14.99 -2.85
N MET A 307 3.62 -14.08 -1.99
CA MET A 307 4.76 -13.20 -2.26
C MET A 307 6.08 -13.95 -2.57
N ARG A 308 6.82 -13.43 -3.56
CA ARG A 308 8.22 -13.79 -3.83
C ARG A 308 9.14 -13.40 -2.70
N TRP A 309 10.25 -14.11 -2.51
CA TRP A 309 11.14 -13.86 -1.37
C TRP A 309 12.02 -12.61 -1.48
N PHE A 310 12.19 -12.08 -2.68
CA PHE A 310 13.10 -10.99 -3.04
C PHE A 310 12.39 -9.97 -3.91
#